data_AF-A0A1I7Y130-F1
#
_entry.id   AF-A0A1I7Y130-F1
#
_cell.length_a   1.000
_cell.length_b   1.000
_cell.length_c   1.000
_cell.angle_alpha   90.00
_cell.angle_beta   90.00
_cell.angle_gamma   90.00
#
_symmetry.space_group_name_H-M   'P 1'
#
loop_
_entity.id
_entity.type
_entity.pdbx_description
1 polymer ?
#
loop_
_entity_poly.entity_id
_entity_poly.type
_entity_poly.pdbx_seq_one_letter_code
_entity_poly.pdbx_strand_id
1 'polypeptide(L)'
;MLLIAKLHLRDQWNWNLSRDCDLLPFQEMDKASSSTDAPVAPSNDKDQVVSMTPEEFFGDIKSDYAKQLGDLTPEELYDNYNPGPNNPDGTVNFECHCVGHLVASPCGYEFRNAISCQKATSDEELEKGACGDELMDFMRCAMRTECFKARNASSEQNSESAPSPAPEPSNSEGN
;
A
#
# COMPACT_ATOMS: atom_id res chain seq x y z
N MET A 1 -28.14 -12.75 -27.46
CA MET A 1 -26.93 -13.47 -27.04
C MET A 1 -25.72 -12.56 -26.74
N LEU A 2 -25.79 -11.23 -26.95
CA LEU A 2 -24.68 -10.31 -26.59
C LEU A 2 -24.74 -9.71 -25.17
N LEU A 3 -25.89 -9.76 -24.47
CA LEU A 3 -26.01 -9.18 -23.12
C LEU A 3 -25.46 -10.08 -21.99
N ILE A 4 -25.34 -11.39 -22.22
CA ILE A 4 -24.90 -12.34 -21.18
C ILE A 4 -23.37 -12.33 -21.05
N ALA A 5 -22.62 -12.02 -22.10
CA ALA A 5 -21.16 -11.98 -22.07
C ALA A 5 -20.58 -10.79 -21.28
N LYS A 6 -21.35 -9.71 -21.08
CA LYS A 6 -20.90 -8.52 -20.34
C LYS A 6 -20.96 -8.68 -18.81
N LEU A 7 -21.70 -9.67 -18.32
CA LEU A 7 -21.79 -9.96 -16.88
C LEU A 7 -20.70 -10.93 -16.41
N HIS A 8 -20.23 -11.83 -17.28
CA HIS A 8 -19.27 -12.88 -16.91
C HIS A 8 -17.81 -12.41 -16.72
N LEU A 9 -17.45 -11.22 -17.17
CA LEU A 9 -16.11 -10.64 -16.95
C LEU A 9 -16.02 -9.78 -15.68
N ARG A 10 -17.17 -9.43 -15.09
CA ARG A 10 -17.21 -8.67 -13.82
C ARG A 10 -17.04 -9.58 -12.59
N ASP A 11 -17.24 -10.88 -12.75
CA ASP A 11 -17.19 -11.86 -11.66
C ASP A 11 -15.82 -12.56 -11.48
N GLN A 12 -14.86 -12.37 -12.40
CA GLN A 12 -13.51 -12.96 -12.23
C GLN A 12 -12.62 -12.19 -11.26
N TRP A 13 -12.95 -10.94 -10.96
CA TRP A 13 -12.35 -10.20 -9.85
C TRP A 13 -13.29 -10.29 -8.65
N ASN A 14 -13.48 -11.51 -8.15
CA ASN A 14 -14.09 -11.72 -6.85
C ASN A 14 -13.11 -11.20 -5.79
N TRP A 15 -13.15 -9.89 -5.50
CA TRP A 15 -12.39 -9.21 -4.44
C TRP A 15 -12.76 -9.69 -3.02
N ASN A 16 -13.31 -10.89 -2.85
CA ASN A 16 -13.55 -11.54 -1.56
C ASN A 16 -12.27 -12.14 -0.92
N LEU A 17 -11.07 -11.79 -1.42
CA LEU A 17 -9.85 -12.07 -0.68
C LEU A 17 -9.65 -10.96 0.35
N SER A 18 -9.84 -11.33 1.62
CA SER A 18 -9.52 -10.56 2.83
C SER A 18 -10.62 -9.64 3.39
N ARG A 19 -11.75 -10.22 3.78
CA ARG A 19 -12.74 -9.56 4.68
C ARG A 19 -12.19 -9.25 6.09
N ASP A 20 -10.98 -9.72 6.39
CA ASP A 20 -10.30 -9.48 7.66
C ASP A 20 -9.45 -8.18 7.62
N CYS A 21 -9.42 -7.50 6.47
CA CYS A 21 -8.66 -6.28 6.19
C CYS A 21 -9.52 -5.07 5.85
N ASP A 22 -10.84 -5.21 5.87
CA ASP A 22 -11.74 -4.13 5.50
C ASP A 22 -11.41 -2.90 6.36
N LEU A 23 -10.83 -1.89 5.73
CA LEU A 23 -10.94 -0.49 6.16
C LEU A 23 -12.37 -0.35 6.65
N LEU A 24 -12.54 0.07 7.92
CA LEU A 24 -13.82 0.23 8.61
C LEU A 24 -14.95 0.43 7.61
N PRO A 25 -16.04 -0.37 7.65
CA PRO A 25 -17.08 -0.31 6.64
C PRO A 25 -17.43 1.15 6.38
N PHE A 26 -17.21 1.59 5.15
CA PHE A 26 -17.38 2.98 4.68
C PHE A 26 -18.76 3.56 5.08
N GLN A 27 -19.71 2.69 5.42
CA GLN A 27 -21.01 2.98 6.04
C GLN A 27 -20.96 3.84 7.31
N GLU A 28 -19.87 3.85 8.09
CA GLU A 28 -19.80 4.75 9.26
C GLU A 28 -19.55 6.22 8.88
N MET A 29 -19.05 6.52 7.68
CA MET A 29 -18.91 7.90 7.19
C MET A 29 -20.24 8.51 6.71
N ASP A 30 -21.18 7.68 6.27
CA ASP A 30 -22.51 8.15 5.83
C ASP A 30 -23.30 8.82 6.96
N LYS A 31 -23.02 8.44 8.22
CA LYS A 31 -23.76 8.99 9.38
C LYS A 31 -23.28 10.39 9.78
N ALA A 32 -22.13 10.83 9.29
CA ALA A 32 -21.63 12.20 9.50
C ALA A 32 -22.04 13.16 8.37
N SER A 33 -22.49 12.67 7.21
CA SER A 33 -22.80 13.47 6.01
C SER A 33 -24.31 13.64 5.77
N SER A 34 -25.11 13.70 6.84
CA SER A 34 -26.51 14.16 6.79
C SER A 34 -26.62 15.65 7.18
N SER A 35 -25.64 16.47 6.80
CA SER A 35 -25.78 17.92 6.85
C SER A 35 -24.98 18.57 5.74
N THR A 36 -25.68 18.84 4.63
CA THR A 36 -25.53 20.00 3.74
C THR A 36 -24.12 20.55 3.53
N ASP A 37 -23.62 20.41 2.30
CA ASP A 37 -22.79 21.38 1.58
C ASP A 37 -21.94 22.31 2.46
N ALA A 38 -20.96 21.76 3.18
CA ALA A 38 -19.96 22.58 3.83
C ALA A 38 -18.92 23.02 2.79
N PRO A 39 -18.62 24.33 2.65
CA PRO A 39 -17.49 24.77 1.86
C PRO A 39 -16.21 24.22 2.49
N VAL A 40 -15.43 23.46 1.70
CA VAL A 40 -14.08 23.04 2.06
C VAL A 40 -13.29 24.30 2.44
N ALA A 41 -12.84 24.37 3.70
CA ALA A 41 -12.04 25.48 4.19
C ALA A 41 -10.74 25.61 3.39
N PRO A 42 -10.20 26.83 3.18
CA PRO A 42 -8.97 27.01 2.42
C PRO A 42 -7.82 26.34 3.18
N SER A 43 -7.28 25.27 2.60
CA SER A 43 -6.05 24.62 3.05
C SER A 43 -4.86 25.53 2.75
N ASN A 44 -3.85 25.50 3.61
CA ASN A 44 -2.56 26.15 3.37
C ASN A 44 -2.03 25.77 1.98
N ASP A 45 -1.28 26.68 1.32
CA ASP A 45 -0.86 26.65 -0.10
C ASP A 45 -0.15 25.37 -0.62
N LYS A 46 0.05 24.35 0.21
CA LYS A 46 0.71 23.08 -0.16
C LYS A 46 -0.23 21.88 -0.24
N ASP A 47 -1.40 21.94 0.41
CA ASP A 47 -2.29 20.77 0.51
C ASP A 47 -3.57 21.01 -0.29
N GLN A 48 -3.95 20.03 -1.12
CA GLN A 48 -5.20 20.05 -1.87
C GLN A 48 -6.13 18.95 -1.33
N VAL A 49 -7.32 19.34 -0.88
CA VAL A 49 -8.37 18.38 -0.51
C VAL A 49 -9.16 18.05 -1.77
N VAL A 50 -9.06 16.79 -2.23
CA VAL A 50 -9.85 16.27 -3.35
C VAL A 50 -10.90 15.32 -2.80
N SER A 51 -12.17 15.58 -3.11
CA SER A 51 -13.31 14.75 -2.72
C SER A 51 -14.04 14.22 -3.96
N MET A 52 -14.64 13.04 -3.84
CA MET A 52 -15.49 12.44 -4.88
C MET A 52 -16.76 11.85 -4.25
N THR A 53 -17.87 11.85 -4.98
CA THR A 53 -19.10 11.22 -4.49
C THR A 53 -19.02 9.69 -4.59
N PRO A 54 -19.83 8.93 -3.85
CA PRO A 54 -19.92 7.48 -4.01
C PRO A 54 -20.23 7.06 -5.46
N GLU A 55 -21.14 7.77 -6.13
CA GLU A 55 -21.50 7.48 -7.52
C GLU A 55 -20.34 7.73 -8.49
N GLU A 56 -19.50 8.73 -8.22
CA GLU A 56 -18.28 8.97 -8.98
C GLU A 56 -17.23 7.89 -8.74
N PHE A 57 -17.08 7.42 -7.49
CA PHE A 57 -16.14 6.36 -7.13
C PHE A 57 -16.50 5.01 -7.78
N PHE A 58 -17.79 4.66 -7.79
CA PHE A 58 -18.26 3.40 -8.38
C PHE A 58 -18.56 3.48 -9.89
N GLY A 59 -18.51 4.68 -10.47
CA GLY A 59 -18.75 4.90 -11.89
C GLY A 59 -17.55 4.57 -12.78
N ASP A 60 -17.78 4.51 -14.09
CA ASP A 60 -16.69 4.35 -15.07
C ASP A 60 -15.75 5.56 -15.03
N ILE A 61 -14.43 5.31 -15.13
CA ILE A 61 -13.43 6.37 -15.19
C ILE A 61 -13.64 7.21 -16.45
N LYS A 62 -13.99 8.49 -16.26
CA LYS A 62 -14.30 9.41 -17.36
C LYS A 62 -13.07 10.07 -18.00
N SER A 63 -11.91 9.97 -17.35
CA SER A 63 -10.65 10.60 -17.79
C SER A 63 -10.20 10.09 -19.15
N ASP A 64 -9.97 11.00 -20.10
CA ASP A 64 -9.46 10.64 -21.43
C ASP A 64 -8.04 10.07 -21.37
N TYR A 65 -7.24 10.50 -20.39
CA TYR A 65 -5.93 9.90 -20.12
C TYR A 65 -6.07 8.43 -19.69
N ALA A 66 -7.02 8.12 -18.80
CA ALA A 66 -7.23 6.74 -18.36
C ALA A 66 -7.72 5.83 -19.50
N LYS A 67 -8.54 6.35 -20.42
CA LYS A 67 -8.93 5.62 -21.63
C LYS A 67 -7.74 5.35 -22.54
N GLN A 68 -6.88 6.36 -22.76
CA GLN A 68 -5.66 6.20 -23.57
C GLN A 68 -4.74 5.12 -23.02
N LEU A 69 -4.54 5.06 -21.69
CA LEU A 69 -3.77 4.00 -21.07
C LEU A 69 -4.37 2.61 -21.27
N GLY A 70 -5.71 2.50 -21.30
CA GLY A 70 -6.41 1.24 -21.54
C GLY A 70 -6.29 0.71 -22.97
N ASP A 71 -5.96 1.58 -23.94
CA ASP A 71 -5.79 1.21 -25.35
C ASP A 71 -4.34 0.78 -25.68
N LEU A 72 -3.38 0.97 -24.77
CA LEU A 72 -1.97 0.62 -24.96
C LEU A 72 -1.71 -0.87 -24.74
N THR A 73 -0.73 -1.42 -25.47
CA THR A 73 -0.23 -2.78 -25.24
C THR A 73 0.64 -2.85 -23.98
N PRO A 74 0.80 -4.05 -23.39
CA PRO A 74 1.71 -4.25 -22.26
C PRO A 74 3.14 -3.75 -22.53
N GLU A 75 3.71 -4.01 -23.71
CA GLU A 75 5.06 -3.53 -24.04
C GLU A 75 5.14 -1.99 -24.08
N GLU A 76 4.10 -1.31 -24.61
CA GLU A 76 4.04 0.16 -24.65
C GLU A 76 3.87 0.78 -23.25
N LEU A 77 3.24 0.04 -22.33
CA LEU A 77 3.04 0.46 -20.95
C LEU A 77 4.31 0.26 -20.10
N TYR A 78 4.97 -0.89 -20.16
CA TYR A 78 6.03 -1.19 -19.18
C TYR A 78 7.33 -0.43 -19.44
N ASP A 79 7.78 -0.31 -20.68
CA ASP A 79 9.09 0.30 -20.97
C ASP A 79 9.10 1.83 -20.80
N ASN A 80 7.97 2.49 -21.09
CA ASN A 80 7.84 3.95 -20.98
C ASN A 80 7.31 4.42 -19.63
N TYR A 81 6.48 3.61 -18.93
CA TYR A 81 5.81 4.06 -17.70
C TYR A 81 6.38 3.44 -16.42
N ASN A 82 7.34 2.51 -16.50
CA ASN A 82 7.99 1.94 -15.32
C ASN A 82 9.53 1.95 -15.44
N PRO A 83 10.18 3.13 -15.29
CA PRO A 83 11.62 3.31 -15.50
C PRO A 83 12.52 2.63 -14.45
N GLY A 84 11.96 1.77 -13.58
CA GLY A 84 12.67 1.07 -12.53
C GLY A 84 12.66 1.80 -11.18
N PRO A 85 13.40 1.29 -10.19
CA PRO A 85 13.31 1.73 -8.79
C PRO A 85 14.01 3.07 -8.51
N ASN A 86 14.75 3.62 -9.46
CA ASN A 86 15.50 4.86 -9.29
C ASN A 86 15.11 5.88 -10.34
N ASN A 87 14.94 7.12 -9.89
CA ASN A 87 14.80 8.26 -10.78
C ASN A 87 16.15 8.58 -11.45
N PRO A 88 16.17 9.38 -12.54
CA PRO A 88 17.40 9.81 -13.20
C PRO A 88 18.35 10.61 -12.30
N ASP A 89 17.83 11.25 -11.26
CA ASP A 89 18.61 11.99 -10.25
C ASP A 89 19.20 11.08 -9.14
N GLY A 90 18.92 9.77 -9.20
CA GLY A 90 19.37 8.78 -8.22
C GLY A 90 18.46 8.62 -7.01
N THR A 91 17.40 9.43 -6.87
CA THR A 91 16.39 9.26 -5.81
C THR A 91 15.52 8.02 -6.04
N VAL A 92 14.72 7.66 -5.06
CA VAL A 92 13.81 6.51 -5.15
C VAL A 92 12.61 6.87 -6.03
N ASN A 93 12.32 6.03 -7.02
CA ASN A 93 11.10 6.12 -7.79
C ASN A 93 9.95 5.42 -7.05
N PHE A 94 9.14 6.19 -6.31
CA PHE A 94 7.99 5.68 -5.57
C PHE A 94 6.78 5.34 -6.46
N GLU A 95 6.81 5.74 -7.73
CA GLU A 95 5.78 5.40 -8.71
C GLU A 95 6.08 4.08 -9.44
N CYS A 96 7.26 3.48 -9.17
CA CYS A 96 7.60 2.15 -9.67
C CYS A 96 6.58 1.13 -9.20
N HIS A 97 6.02 0.35 -10.14
CA HIS A 97 4.97 -0.63 -9.87
C HIS A 97 5.32 -1.60 -8.72
N CYS A 98 6.61 -1.92 -8.56
CA CYS A 98 7.12 -2.81 -7.52
C CYS A 98 6.80 -2.33 -6.10
N VAL A 99 6.70 -1.01 -5.89
CA VAL A 99 6.47 -0.39 -4.57
C VAL A 99 5.23 0.49 -4.52
N GLY A 100 4.62 0.81 -5.66
CA GLY A 100 3.46 1.70 -5.74
C GLY A 100 2.30 1.28 -4.84
N HIS A 101 2.08 -0.02 -4.67
CA HIS A 101 1.03 -0.55 -3.77
C HIS A 101 1.33 -0.31 -2.28
N LEU A 102 2.61 -0.32 -1.87
CA LEU A 102 3.01 -0.01 -0.49
C LEU A 102 2.91 1.49 -0.23
N VAL A 103 3.30 2.27 -1.24
CA VAL A 103 3.23 3.73 -1.24
C VAL A 103 1.79 4.25 -1.16
N ALA A 104 0.86 3.60 -1.85
CA ALA A 104 -0.57 3.91 -1.81
C ALA A 104 -1.31 3.26 -0.63
N SER A 105 -0.60 2.56 0.26
CA SER A 105 -1.20 1.96 1.45
C SER A 105 -1.48 2.99 2.54
N PRO A 106 -2.31 2.67 3.55
CA PRO A 106 -2.48 3.52 4.74
C PRO A 106 -1.18 3.81 5.52
N CYS A 107 -0.12 3.03 5.29
CA CYS A 107 1.21 3.19 5.89
C CYS A 107 2.25 3.69 4.87
N GLY A 108 1.78 4.25 3.75
CA GLY A 108 2.64 4.71 2.66
C GLY A 108 3.57 5.85 3.06
N TYR A 109 3.18 6.67 4.04
CA TYR A 109 4.02 7.75 4.56
C TYR A 109 5.27 7.20 5.27
N GLU A 110 5.07 6.27 6.20
CA GLU A 110 6.14 5.61 6.94
C GLU A 110 7.03 4.80 5.99
N PHE A 111 6.44 4.13 5.00
CA PHE A 111 7.19 3.42 3.96
C PHE A 111 8.13 4.36 3.17
N ARG A 112 7.62 5.52 2.71
CA ARG A 112 8.43 6.51 1.98
C ARG A 112 9.61 6.97 2.84
N ASN A 113 9.38 7.26 4.12
CA ASN A 113 10.43 7.68 5.04
C ASN A 113 11.52 6.61 5.22
N ALA A 114 11.14 5.36 5.48
CA ALA A 114 12.08 4.25 5.65
C ALA A 114 12.96 4.03 4.41
N ILE A 115 12.35 3.97 3.23
CA ILE A 115 13.07 3.71 1.98
C ILE A 115 13.92 4.91 1.55
N SER A 116 13.46 6.14 1.78
CA SER A 116 14.27 7.34 1.54
C SER A 116 15.49 7.39 2.45
N CYS A 117 15.34 7.05 3.74
CA CYS A 117 16.47 6.95 4.66
C CYS A 117 17.46 5.87 4.21
N GLN A 118 16.97 4.67 3.90
CA GLN A 118 17.82 3.57 3.44
C GLN A 118 18.62 3.96 2.19
N LYS A 119 17.99 4.65 1.23
CA LYS A 119 18.66 5.07 -0.01
C LYS A 119 19.74 6.13 0.20
N ALA A 120 19.55 7.02 1.17
CA ALA A 120 20.50 8.08 1.49
C ALA A 120 21.69 7.59 2.34
N THR A 121 21.58 6.39 2.91
CA THR A 121 22.53 5.84 3.88
C THR A 121 23.42 4.79 3.24
N SER A 122 24.69 4.70 3.69
CA SER A 122 25.62 3.69 3.19
C SER A 122 25.35 2.30 3.80
N ASP A 123 25.76 1.23 3.11
CA ASP A 123 25.59 -0.15 3.60
C ASP A 123 26.24 -0.35 4.99
N GLU A 124 27.43 0.24 5.22
CA GLU A 124 28.14 0.16 6.52
C GLU A 124 27.34 0.84 7.65
N GLU A 125 26.65 1.94 7.37
CA GLU A 125 25.82 2.63 8.36
C GLU A 125 24.52 1.87 8.62
N LEU A 126 23.93 1.25 7.60
CA LEU A 126 22.77 0.37 7.76
C LEU A 126 23.11 -0.85 8.63
N GLU A 127 24.29 -1.45 8.45
CA GLU A 127 24.79 -2.53 9.32
C GLU A 127 24.95 -2.08 10.78
N LYS A 128 25.21 -0.80 11.01
CA LYS A 128 25.27 -0.18 12.35
C LYS A 128 23.90 0.25 12.88
N GLY A 129 22.82 -0.01 12.13
CA GLY A 129 21.44 0.25 12.54
C GLY A 129 20.90 1.63 12.16
N ALA A 130 21.57 2.37 11.26
CA ALA A 130 20.98 3.57 10.68
C ALA A 130 19.64 3.25 9.99
N CYS A 131 18.70 4.19 10.04
CA CYS A 131 17.33 4.05 9.53
C CYS A 131 16.45 3.00 10.23
N GLY A 132 16.90 2.47 11.37
CA GLY A 132 16.14 1.47 12.14
C GLY A 132 14.81 2.01 12.67
N ASP A 133 14.78 3.26 13.11
CA ASP A 133 13.57 3.88 13.65
C ASP A 133 12.50 4.06 12.58
N GLU A 134 12.86 4.56 11.39
CA GLU A 134 11.95 4.75 10.26
C GLU A 134 11.38 3.40 9.78
N LEU A 135 12.20 2.35 9.72
CA LEU A 135 11.74 1.01 9.39
C LEU A 135 10.77 0.49 10.46
N MET A 136 11.08 0.69 11.74
CA MET A 136 10.22 0.25 12.84
C MET A 136 8.91 1.02 12.89
N ASP A 137 8.88 2.30 12.50
CA ASP A 137 7.66 3.09 12.36
C ASP A 137 6.76 2.52 11.26
N PHE A 138 7.33 2.19 10.10
CA PHE A 138 6.61 1.50 9.02
C PHE A 138 6.05 0.16 9.49
N MET A 139 6.86 -0.67 10.13
CA MET A 139 6.43 -1.98 10.65
C MET A 139 5.31 -1.83 11.69
N ARG A 140 5.42 -0.86 12.60
CA ARG A 140 4.39 -0.59 13.61
C ARG A 140 3.08 -0.14 12.97
N CYS A 141 3.13 0.71 11.94
CA CYS A 141 1.94 1.09 11.18
C CYS A 141 1.32 -0.13 10.50
N ALA A 142 2.13 -0.91 9.77
CA ALA A 142 1.66 -2.06 9.01
C ALA A 142 0.99 -3.11 9.94
N MET A 143 1.59 -3.40 11.09
CA MET A 143 1.02 -4.30 12.09
C MET A 143 -0.31 -3.80 12.67
N ARG A 144 -0.47 -2.48 12.85
CA ARG A 144 -1.70 -1.86 13.36
C ARG A 144 -2.88 -1.99 12.40
N THR A 145 -2.63 -2.16 11.10
CA THR A 145 -3.71 -2.40 10.13
C THR A 145 -4.39 -3.76 10.34
N GLU A 146 -3.81 -4.63 11.18
CA GLU A 146 -4.28 -6.00 11.48
C GLU A 146 -4.39 -6.93 10.26
N CYS A 147 -4.03 -6.43 9.08
CA CYS A 147 -4.15 -7.11 7.79
C CYS A 147 -3.23 -8.32 7.62
N PHE A 148 -2.17 -8.39 8.41
CA PHE A 148 -1.17 -9.46 8.37
C PHE A 148 -1.37 -10.50 9.46
N LYS A 149 -2.47 -10.42 10.24
CA LYS A 149 -2.83 -11.50 11.16
C LYS A 149 -3.11 -12.75 10.33
N ALA A 150 -2.33 -13.81 10.56
CA ALA A 150 -2.64 -15.11 9.98
C ALA A 150 -4.10 -15.43 10.31
N ARG A 151 -4.92 -15.72 9.29
CA ARG A 151 -6.28 -16.21 9.50
C ARG A 151 -6.15 -17.41 10.43
N ASN A 152 -6.60 -17.26 11.67
CA ASN A 152 -6.61 -18.36 12.63
C ASN A 152 -7.40 -19.48 11.98
N ALA A 153 -6.70 -20.47 11.43
CA ALA A 153 -7.30 -21.70 10.96
C ALA A 153 -7.77 -22.42 12.22
N SER A 154 -8.98 -22.07 12.67
CA SER A 154 -9.78 -22.79 13.67
C SER A 154 -8.96 -23.69 14.60
N SER A 155 -8.28 -23.09 15.57
CA SER A 155 -7.70 -23.83 16.69
C SER A 155 -7.99 -23.08 17.98
N GLU A 156 -9.25 -23.18 18.42
CA GLU A 156 -9.42 -23.42 19.85
C GLU A 156 -8.71 -24.74 20.15
N GLN A 157 -7.52 -24.68 20.74
CA GLN A 157 -7.24 -25.21 22.07
C GLN A 157 -5.78 -24.92 22.47
N ASN A 158 -5.66 -24.05 23.49
CA ASN A 158 -4.78 -24.16 24.65
C ASN A 158 -3.28 -23.82 24.55
N SER A 159 -2.98 -22.67 25.17
CA SER A 159 -1.85 -22.38 26.08
C SER A 159 -0.39 -22.47 25.61
N GLU A 160 0.28 -21.32 25.79
CA GLU A 160 1.63 -21.18 26.35
C GLU A 160 2.80 -21.78 25.56
N SER A 161 3.50 -20.95 24.78
CA SER A 161 4.96 -20.80 24.90
C SER A 161 5.45 -19.71 23.94
N ALA A 162 5.97 -18.63 24.53
CA ALA A 162 6.79 -17.68 23.81
C ALA A 162 8.08 -18.37 23.31
N PRO A 163 8.56 -18.11 22.08
CA PRO A 163 9.93 -18.46 21.72
C PRO A 163 10.87 -17.34 22.19
N SER A 164 11.75 -17.68 23.12
CA SER A 164 12.94 -16.91 23.49
C SER A 164 13.91 -16.76 22.28
N PRO A 165 14.78 -15.74 22.27
CA PRO A 165 15.61 -15.40 21.11
C PRO A 165 16.66 -16.47 20.79
N ALA A 166 16.90 -16.67 19.49
CA ALA A 166 17.90 -17.62 18.97
C ALA A 166 19.34 -17.20 19.37
N PRO A 167 20.23 -18.18 19.64
CA PRO A 167 21.61 -17.89 20.02
C PRO A 167 22.48 -17.45 18.83
N GLU A 168 23.38 -16.49 19.10
CA GLU A 168 24.41 -16.01 18.17
C GLU A 168 25.38 -17.13 17.73
N PRO A 169 25.91 -17.09 16.49
CA PRO A 169 26.95 -18.01 16.06
C PRO A 169 28.31 -17.58 16.62
N SER A 170 28.85 -18.39 17.53
CA SER A 170 30.24 -18.33 17.99
C SER A 170 31.20 -18.72 16.86
N ASN A 171 32.06 -17.79 16.47
CA ASN A 171 33.27 -18.05 15.68
C ASN A 171 34.16 -19.09 16.39
N SER A 172 34.70 -20.05 15.64
CA SER A 172 35.89 -20.79 16.04
C SER A 172 36.85 -20.91 14.85
N GLU A 173 37.95 -20.20 14.98
CA GLU A 173 39.18 -20.35 14.23
C GLU A 173 39.81 -21.75 14.42
N GLY A 174 40.54 -22.20 13.39
CA GLY A 174 41.77 -22.99 13.53
C GLY A 174 41.66 -24.52 13.57
N ASN A 175 42.13 -25.21 12.52
CA ASN A 175 43.51 -25.70 12.40
C ASN A 175 43.70 -26.46 11.07
#